data_AF-A0AAI9TTG7-F1
#
_entry.id   AF-A0AAI9TTG7-F1
#
_cell.length_a   1.000
_cell.length_b   1.000
_cell.length_c   1.000
_cell.angle_alpha   90.00
_cell.angle_beta   90.00
_cell.angle_gamma   90.00
#
_symmetry.space_group_name_H-M   'P 1'
#
loop_
_entity.id
_entity.type
_entity.pdbx_description
1 polymer ?
#
loop_
_entity_poly.entity_id
_entity_poly.type
_entity_poly.pdbx_seq_one_letter_code
_entity_poly.pdbx_strand_id
1 'polypeptide(L)'
;MEKVEALVDRAKHLVLHEPPETPSHTVDKFHPSLDDHIQKIYKSVDAYAPTTNYFLQEIQHDTTVTTSSEPGADALASLDAFRAYMKDANSSAMALEEALDLSAPISDYFISSSHNTYLTGNQLYSDAAASAYTSVS
;
A
#
# COMPACT_ATOMS: atom_id res chain seq x y z
N MET A 1 -41.79 -12.06 -13.54
CA MET A 1 -41.50 -10.87 -12.73
C MET A 1 -41.16 -11.34 -11.33
N GLU A 2 -39.94 -11.09 -10.87
CA GLU A 2 -39.56 -11.32 -9.48
C GLU A 2 -40.34 -10.35 -8.58
N LYS A 3 -40.82 -10.82 -7.43
CA LYS A 3 -41.60 -10.00 -6.49
C LYS A 3 -40.68 -9.03 -5.75
N VAL A 4 -41.15 -7.79 -5.58
CA VAL A 4 -40.40 -6.71 -4.91
C VAL A 4 -39.95 -7.12 -3.50
N GLU A 5 -40.73 -7.94 -2.79
CA GLU A 5 -40.34 -8.44 -1.47
C GLU A 5 -39.06 -9.30 -1.49
N ALA A 6 -38.85 -10.09 -2.54
CA ALA A 6 -37.65 -10.93 -2.67
C ALA A 6 -36.39 -10.09 -2.93
N LEU A 7 -36.52 -8.97 -3.64
CA LEU A 7 -35.43 -8.02 -3.86
C LEU A 7 -35.06 -7.28 -2.57
N VAL A 8 -36.06 -6.91 -1.75
CA VAL A 8 -35.86 -6.25 -0.46
C VAL A 8 -35.16 -7.18 0.53
N ASP A 9 -35.53 -8.46 0.57
CA ASP A 9 -34.88 -9.43 1.46
C ASP A 9 -33.43 -9.74 1.04
N ARG A 10 -33.12 -9.73 -0.25
CA ARG A 10 -31.72 -9.82 -0.73
C ARG A 10 -30.90 -8.57 -0.36
N ALA A 11 -31.49 -7.38 -0.46
CA ALA A 11 -30.80 -6.14 -0.12
C ALA A 11 -30.42 -6.07 1.38
N LYS A 12 -31.20 -6.69 2.27
CA LYS A 12 -30.86 -6.80 3.70
C LYS A 12 -29.58 -7.61 3.97
N HIS A 13 -29.15 -8.44 3.02
CA HIS A 13 -27.93 -9.24 3.11
C HIS A 13 -26.72 -8.57 2.43
N LEU A 14 -26.87 -7.35 1.90
CA LEU A 14 -25.73 -6.52 1.47
C LEU A 14 -25.02 -6.01 2.73
N VAL A 15 -24.22 -6.89 3.33
CA VAL A 15 -23.23 -6.51 4.33
C VAL A 15 -22.19 -5.66 3.62
N LEU A 16 -21.93 -4.45 4.12
CA LEU A 16 -20.71 -3.71 3.77
C LEU A 16 -19.56 -4.61 4.20
N HIS A 17 -18.86 -5.21 3.23
CA HIS A 17 -17.67 -6.00 3.51
C HIS A 17 -16.72 -5.19 4.41
N GLU A 18 -16.05 -5.86 5.35
CA GLU A 18 -14.91 -5.27 6.04
C GLU A 18 -13.99 -4.62 5.01
N PRO A 19 -13.34 -3.49 5.34
CA PRO A 19 -12.38 -2.86 4.45
C PRO A 19 -11.46 -3.94 3.91
N PRO A 20 -11.19 -3.99 2.59
CA PRO A 20 -10.27 -4.99 2.06
C PRO A 20 -8.99 -4.91 2.88
N GLU A 21 -8.55 -6.03 3.44
CA GLU A 21 -7.26 -6.08 4.12
C GLU A 21 -6.25 -5.44 3.19
N THR A 22 -5.57 -4.39 3.67
CA THR A 22 -4.51 -3.74 2.89
C THR A 22 -3.59 -4.83 2.38
N PRO A 23 -3.49 -5.04 1.05
CA PRO A 23 -2.71 -6.15 0.53
C PRO A 23 -1.27 -5.97 1.01
N SER A 24 -0.84 -6.88 1.89
CA SER A 24 0.55 -6.95 2.32
C SER A 24 1.36 -7.42 1.11
N HIS A 25 1.87 -6.46 0.34
CA HIS A 25 2.72 -6.74 -0.80
C HIS A 25 4.11 -7.14 -0.31
N THR A 26 4.35 -8.46 -0.23
CA THR A 26 5.65 -8.99 0.13
C THR A 26 6.50 -9.17 -1.13
N VAL A 27 7.72 -8.62 -1.11
CA VAL A 27 8.70 -8.87 -2.16
C VAL A 27 9.48 -10.13 -1.79
N ASP A 28 9.34 -11.20 -2.56
CA ASP A 28 10.10 -12.44 -2.30
C ASP A 28 11.54 -12.33 -2.81
N LYS A 29 11.70 -11.87 -4.06
CA LYS A 29 12.99 -11.79 -4.75
C LYS A 29 13.05 -10.58 -5.67
N PHE A 30 14.22 -9.96 -5.72
CA PHE A 30 14.50 -8.92 -6.70
C PHE A 30 14.81 -9.52 -8.08
N HIS A 31 14.42 -8.79 -9.12
CA HIS A 31 14.93 -9.06 -10.46
C HIS A 31 16.47 -8.88 -10.47
N PRO A 32 17.24 -9.71 -11.22
CA PRO A 32 18.71 -9.66 -11.18
C PRO A 32 19.31 -8.28 -11.42
N SER A 33 18.77 -7.51 -12.38
CA SER A 33 19.25 -6.15 -12.66
C SER A 33 19.05 -5.17 -11.49
N LEU A 34 17.98 -5.37 -10.70
CA LEU A 34 17.72 -4.57 -9.50
C LEU A 34 18.64 -5.02 -8.36
N ASP A 35 18.82 -6.33 -8.18
CA ASP A 35 19.73 -6.88 -7.17
C ASP A 35 21.20 -6.44 -7.40
N ASP A 36 21.65 -6.43 -8.66
CA ASP A 36 22.96 -5.88 -9.05
C ASP A 36 23.10 -4.41 -8.65
N HIS A 37 22.02 -3.63 -8.74
CA HIS A 37 22.01 -2.23 -8.35
C HIS A 37 22.02 -2.07 -6.83
N ILE A 38 21.21 -2.85 -6.12
CA ILE A 38 21.18 -2.92 -4.64
C ILE A 38 22.57 -3.27 -4.11
N GLN A 39 23.27 -4.24 -4.71
CA GLN A 39 24.62 -4.60 -4.32
C GLN A 39 25.63 -3.46 -4.56
N LYS A 40 25.49 -2.69 -5.65
CA LYS A 40 26.33 -1.50 -5.90
C LYS A 40 26.08 -0.42 -4.84
N ILE A 41 24.83 -0.18 -4.47
CA ILE A 41 24.47 0.77 -3.41
C ILE A 41 25.09 0.32 -2.09
N TYR A 42 24.91 -0.95 -1.70
CA TYR A 42 25.49 -1.48 -0.47
C TYR A 42 27.01 -1.28 -0.39
N LYS A 43 27.74 -1.60 -1.47
CA LYS A 43 29.19 -1.36 -1.53
C LYS A 43 29.56 0.11 -1.36
N SER A 44 28.75 1.02 -1.89
CA SER A 44 28.95 2.46 -1.70
C SER A 44 28.68 2.87 -0.25
N VAL A 45 27.60 2.37 0.36
CA VAL A 45 27.25 2.68 1.76
C VAL A 45 28.35 2.18 2.71
N ASP A 46 28.78 0.93 2.53
CA ASP A 46 29.83 0.28 3.33
C ASP A 46 31.19 0.99 3.22
N ALA A 47 31.52 1.51 2.02
CA ALA A 47 32.78 2.23 1.80
C ALA A 47 32.86 3.61 2.47
N TYR A 48 31.72 4.30 2.65
CA TYR A 48 31.71 5.69 3.12
C TYR A 48 31.26 5.85 4.58
N ALA A 49 30.49 4.92 5.16
CA ALA A 49 29.95 5.08 6.51
C ALA A 49 29.63 3.74 7.22
N PRO A 50 30.63 2.87 7.48
CA PRO A 50 30.38 1.57 8.14
C PRO A 50 29.91 1.69 9.60
N THR A 51 30.06 2.85 10.24
CA THR A 51 29.72 3.09 11.66
C THR A 51 28.63 4.13 11.87
N THR A 52 28.20 4.81 10.82
CA THR A 52 27.19 5.86 10.91
C THR A 52 25.96 5.36 10.18
N ASN A 53 24.83 5.24 10.87
CA ASN A 53 23.51 4.99 10.28
C ASN A 53 23.05 6.13 9.34
N TYR A 54 23.99 6.89 8.74
CA TYR A 54 23.77 8.00 7.83
C TYR A 54 22.87 7.62 6.67
N PHE A 55 23.09 6.44 6.07
CA PHE A 55 22.20 5.98 5.00
C PHE A 55 20.75 5.85 5.50
N LEU A 56 20.54 5.23 6.66
CA LEU A 56 19.18 5.06 7.21
C LEU A 56 18.58 6.41 7.63
N GLN A 57 19.35 7.30 8.26
CA GLN A 57 18.85 8.55 8.82
C GLN A 57 18.71 9.68 7.80
N GLU A 58 19.70 9.85 6.93
CA GLU A 58 19.82 11.02 6.05
C GLU A 58 19.43 10.72 4.60
N ILE A 59 19.45 9.45 4.19
CA ILE A 59 19.03 9.06 2.82
C ILE A 59 17.64 8.44 2.85
N GLN A 60 17.39 7.47 3.74
CA GLN A 60 16.09 6.82 3.86
C GLN A 60 15.11 7.58 4.77
N HIS A 61 15.61 8.51 5.59
CA HIS A 61 14.82 9.17 6.63
C HIS A 61 14.08 8.19 7.54
N ASP A 62 14.68 7.03 7.79
CA ASP A 62 14.14 5.98 8.62
C ASP A 62 14.32 6.32 10.10
N THR A 63 13.27 6.90 10.69
CA THR A 63 13.26 7.28 12.11
C THR A 63 13.15 6.09 13.07
N THR A 64 12.80 4.89 12.59
CA THR A 64 12.61 3.70 13.45
C THR A 64 13.90 3.23 14.13
N VAL A 65 15.05 3.57 13.53
CA VAL A 65 16.40 3.31 14.06
C VAL A 65 16.66 4.09 15.37
N THR A 66 15.87 5.14 15.65
CA THR A 66 16.06 6.02 16.81
C THR A 66 15.18 5.67 18.01
N THR A 67 14.08 4.93 17.79
CA THR A 67 13.02 4.69 18.79
C THR A 67 12.87 3.24 19.24
N SER A 68 13.59 2.31 18.62
CA SER A 68 13.44 0.88 18.88
C SER A 68 14.55 0.37 19.82
N SER A 69 14.17 0.01 21.06
CA SER A 69 15.05 -0.64 22.04
C SER A 69 15.20 -2.16 21.82
N GLU A 70 14.46 -2.72 20.86
CA GLU A 70 14.63 -4.10 20.41
C GLU A 70 15.84 -4.18 19.48
N PRO A 71 16.65 -5.26 19.51
CA PRO A 71 17.75 -5.47 18.58
C PRO A 71 17.18 -5.79 17.18
N GLY A 72 16.60 -4.78 16.53
CA GLY A 72 16.31 -4.80 15.11
C GLY A 72 17.64 -5.09 14.40
N ALA A 73 17.65 -6.14 13.58
CA ALA A 73 18.84 -6.53 12.83
C ALA A 73 19.42 -5.28 12.16
N ASP A 74 20.69 -5.00 12.42
CA ASP A 74 21.40 -3.89 11.78
C ASP A 74 21.28 -4.08 10.26
N ALA A 75 20.45 -3.23 9.65
CA ALA A 75 20.10 -3.29 8.23
C ALA A 75 21.35 -3.14 7.33
N LEU A 76 22.44 -2.62 7.88
CA LEU A 76 23.71 -2.43 7.19
C LEU A 76 24.77 -3.49 7.56
N ALA A 77 24.49 -4.42 8.47
CA ALA A 77 25.47 -5.41 8.94
C ALA A 77 25.95 -6.39 7.86
N SER A 78 25.16 -6.58 6.80
CA SER A 78 25.52 -7.45 5.68
C SER A 78 24.70 -7.10 4.43
N LEU A 79 25.16 -7.55 3.27
CA LEU A 79 24.39 -7.41 2.03
C LEU A 79 23.01 -8.11 2.13
N ASP A 80 22.91 -9.23 2.84
CA ASP A 80 21.64 -9.93 3.00
C ASP A 80 20.68 -9.22 3.96
N ALA A 81 21.21 -8.60 5.02
CA ALA A 81 20.43 -7.70 5.88
C ALA A 81 19.94 -6.47 5.10
N PHE A 82 20.79 -5.90 4.26
CA PHE A 82 20.43 -4.77 3.40
C PHE A 82 19.36 -5.15 2.38
N ARG A 83 19.46 -6.33 1.77
CA ARG A 83 18.41 -6.86 0.89
C ARG A 83 17.10 -7.08 1.63
N ALA A 84 17.15 -7.57 2.87
CA ALA A 84 15.95 -7.72 3.69
C ALA A 84 15.29 -6.37 3.94
N TYR A 85 16.08 -5.36 4.31
CA TYR A 85 15.64 -3.99 4.48
C TYR A 85 15.00 -3.40 3.21
N MET A 86 15.63 -3.55 2.05
CA MET A 86 15.11 -3.03 0.77
C MET A 86 13.79 -3.69 0.32
N LYS A 87 13.40 -4.84 0.92
CA LYS A 87 12.11 -5.51 0.69
C LYS A 87 11.05 -5.10 1.70
N ASP A 88 11.46 -4.45 2.78
CA ASP A 88 10.61 -4.09 3.90
C ASP A 88 9.80 -2.82 3.59
N ALA A 89 8.70 -2.62 4.31
CA ALA A 89 7.87 -1.43 4.22
C ALA A 89 8.64 -0.15 4.53
N ASN A 90 9.70 -0.22 5.34
CA ASN A 90 10.62 0.88 5.61
C ASN A 90 11.32 1.41 4.33
N SER A 91 11.48 0.58 3.29
CA SER A 91 12.03 0.98 1.99
C SER A 91 10.95 1.24 0.93
N SER A 92 9.68 1.37 1.33
CA SER A 92 8.59 1.73 0.43
C SER A 92 8.80 3.13 -0.14
N ALA A 93 8.71 3.25 -1.47
CA ALA A 93 8.69 4.56 -2.13
C ALA A 93 7.41 5.35 -1.84
N MET A 94 6.36 4.68 -1.36
CA MET A 94 5.12 5.32 -0.95
C MET A 94 5.20 5.69 0.52
N ALA A 95 4.97 6.98 0.81
CA ALA A 95 4.74 7.43 2.18
C ALA A 95 3.47 6.80 2.73
N LEU A 96 3.43 6.64 4.06
CA LEU A 96 2.19 6.27 4.73
C LEU A 96 1.15 7.37 4.48
N GLU A 97 -0.10 6.96 4.24
CA GLU A 97 -1.19 7.90 4.07
C GLU A 97 -1.40 8.70 5.37
N GLU A 98 -1.25 10.02 5.27
CA GLU A 98 -1.53 10.90 6.41
C GLU A 98 -3.04 10.93 6.69
N ALA A 99 -3.40 11.05 7.97
CA ALA A 99 -4.80 11.17 8.34
C ALA A 99 -5.40 12.44 7.71
N LEU A 100 -6.44 12.27 6.89
CA LEU A 100 -7.15 13.38 6.28
C LEU A 100 -7.84 14.25 7.35
N ASP A 101 -7.60 15.55 7.33
CA ASP A 101 -8.32 16.50 8.19
C ASP A 101 -9.77 16.64 7.70
N LEU A 102 -10.75 16.18 8.48
CA LEU A 102 -12.17 16.18 8.15
C LEU A 102 -12.95 17.38 8.76
N SER A 103 -12.26 18.44 9.21
CA SER A 103 -12.89 19.58 9.88
C SER A 103 -13.46 20.65 8.94
N ALA A 104 -13.09 20.66 7.67
CA ALA A 104 -13.56 21.63 6.68
C ALA A 104 -14.97 21.25 6.13
N PRO A 105 -15.67 22.16 5.44
CA PRO A 105 -16.91 21.84 4.73
C PRO A 105 -16.71 20.78 3.64
N ILE A 106 -17.73 19.97 3.36
CA ILE A 106 -17.67 18.87 2.36
C ILE A 106 -17.25 19.33 0.96
N SER A 107 -17.48 20.59 0.61
CA SER A 107 -17.09 21.19 -0.68
C SER A 107 -15.58 21.29 -0.89
N ASP A 108 -14.81 21.17 0.19
CA ASP A 108 -13.37 21.42 0.18
C ASP A 108 -12.56 20.12 -0.03
N TYR A 109 -13.26 19.00 -0.21
CA TYR A 109 -12.69 17.67 -0.41
C TYR A 109 -12.90 17.18 -1.84
N PHE A 110 -11.90 16.49 -2.37
CA PHE A 110 -12.10 15.63 -3.52
C PHE A 110 -12.85 14.37 -3.10
N ILE A 111 -13.95 14.06 -3.78
CA ILE A 111 -14.80 12.90 -3.50
C ILE A 111 -14.68 11.94 -4.68
N SER A 112 -14.26 10.69 -4.43
CA SER A 112 -14.33 9.62 -5.42
C SER A 112 -15.79 9.39 -5.80
N SER A 113 -16.15 9.67 -7.05
CA SER A 113 -17.51 9.53 -7.57
C SER A 113 -17.51 8.61 -8.79
N SER A 114 -18.42 7.63 -8.80
CA SER A 114 -18.61 6.73 -9.93
C SER A 114 -19.86 7.09 -10.73
N HIS A 115 -19.77 7.00 -12.06
CA HIS A 115 -20.89 7.20 -12.98
C HIS A 115 -21.40 5.86 -13.48
N ASN A 116 -22.72 5.70 -13.54
CA ASN A 116 -23.38 4.48 -14.02
C ASN A 116 -22.83 3.20 -13.35
N THR A 117 -22.62 3.24 -12.03
CA THR A 117 -22.02 2.15 -11.24
C THR A 117 -22.63 0.78 -11.47
N TYR A 118 -23.89 0.71 -11.92
CA TYR A 118 -24.53 -0.56 -12.24
C TYR A 118 -23.91 -1.28 -13.45
N LEU A 119 -23.22 -0.58 -14.35
CA LEU A 119 -22.62 -1.15 -15.55
C LEU A 119 -21.31 -1.87 -15.22
N THR A 120 -21.17 -3.09 -15.74
CA THR A 120 -19.95 -3.90 -15.55
C THR A 120 -18.89 -3.68 -16.62
N GLY A 121 -19.19 -2.91 -17.67
CA GLY A 121 -18.29 -2.66 -18.78
C GLY A 121 -18.75 -1.50 -19.68
N ASN A 122 -18.85 -1.76 -20.98
CA ASN A 122 -19.17 -0.72 -21.95
C ASN A 122 -20.60 -0.15 -21.80
N GLN A 123 -20.79 1.13 -22.14
CA GLN A 123 -22.05 1.88 -21.91
C GLN A 123 -23.26 1.37 -22.70
N LEU A 124 -23.07 0.62 -23.79
CA LEU A 124 -24.13 0.28 -24.73
C LEU A 124 -24.61 -1.18 -24.64
N TYR A 125 -23.73 -2.10 -24.24
CA TYR A 125 -23.95 -3.53 -24.36
C TYR A 125 -23.50 -4.36 -23.14
N SER A 126 -22.91 -3.77 -22.10
CA SER A 126 -22.55 -4.55 -20.92
C SER A 126 -23.76 -4.87 -20.06
N ASP A 127 -23.62 -5.91 -19.24
CA ASP A 127 -24.61 -6.25 -18.24
C ASP A 127 -24.67 -5.21 -17.11
N ALA A 128 -25.81 -5.15 -16.45
CA ALA A 128 -26.00 -4.42 -15.21
C ALA A 128 -25.91 -5.40 -14.02
N ALA A 129 -25.11 -5.10 -13.01
CA ALA A 129 -24.97 -5.93 -11.83
C ALA A 129 -24.97 -5.11 -10.54
N ALA A 130 -25.76 -5.55 -9.55
CA ALA A 130 -25.76 -4.94 -8.22
C ALA A 130 -24.39 -5.08 -7.51
N SER A 131 -23.66 -6.16 -7.80
CA SER A 131 -22.30 -6.37 -7.29
C SER A 131 -21.30 -5.32 -7.77
N ALA A 132 -21.60 -4.55 -8.81
CA ALA A 132 -20.72 -3.47 -9.24
C ALA A 132 -20.64 -2.34 -8.18
N TYR A 133 -21.65 -2.18 -7.32
CA TYR A 133 -21.63 -1.22 -6.21
C TYR A 133 -20.74 -1.65 -5.04
N THR A 134 -20.33 -2.93 -4.96
CA THR A 134 -19.44 -3.41 -3.89
C THR A 134 -17.97 -3.36 -4.26
N SER A 135 -17.66 -3.04 -5.52
CA SER A 135 -16.31 -3.09 -6.09
C SER A 135 -15.84 -1.71 -6.61
N VAL A 136 -16.54 -0.63 -6.25
CA VAL A 136 -16.13 0.74 -6.57
C VAL A 136 -15.19 1.31 -5.52
N SER A 137 -14.19 2.06 -5.99
CA SER A 137 -13.09 2.64 -5.21
C SER A 137 -13.49 3.85 -4.39
#